data_AF-A0A432JJT4-F1
#
_entry.id   AF-A0A432JJT4-F1
#
_cell.length_a   1.000
_cell.length_b   1.000
_cell.length_c   1.000
_cell.angle_alpha   90.00
_cell.angle_beta   90.00
_cell.angle_gamma   90.00
#
_symmetry.space_group_name_H-M   'P 1'
#
loop_
_entity.id
_entity.type
_entity.pdbx_description
1 polymer ?
#
loop_
_entity_poly.entity_id
_entity_poly.type
_entity_poly.pdbx_seq_one_letter_code
_entity_poly.pdbx_strand_id
1 'polypeptide(L)'
;DDGIDNDLDGLIDCLDPDCNGAPNCFEGDSVTCSDGIDNDGDGAIDCFDPDCFTFPPCGPEICDDGIDNDGDGALDCQDADCCFDPNCVVNAGDECCLPIEVFDGANLMDQTTFTTSSVPSDITLCAATLFGQNNLDGWYSYTATVDASYWIHTCDPAGWDTDLLVYDGTDCDNLIPIACNGDSGALPGPCQIFYSYVEVTLTAGTTYLIRVGSFGTITGTGTLNIVPLLCPPMAGLAAASDCTTGDVTLSWAANAYDQIEILRDTVLIDTVAGSDTSYIDPGLASGNYVYQVQGVCGGNVGGSQTISANVASYGGEAHVIFAVEGIDQTDSVAALQAALDANGIGYVTTTLGPAAWGCLGSDSIQCAWMMTGTWPNDYRINDADGTALATAVENGKGVYFEAGDHWGFVHLVTAYDNYDGVDQSSVTDGNDTFLSMNGFDTGFGLDTSDLSGTAYNQAAAGNDYTDQFNVLAGAAGPNAGLLWSDAVAGYGTGAFYATDDPFGNTISQSWEFGGFGGDQVDLAARYIAAMCGGAPPGTGFQRGDANGDGSFNIADLIFLLAALFSGGPGGDCGDANDVNDDGNINIADAINGLAALFSGGPTPPDPSPGACGTDPTDDALDCASYIACP
;
A
#
# COMPACT_ATOMS: atom_id res chain seq x y z
N ASP A 1 -41.14 41.02 47.54
CA ASP A 1 -41.01 39.61 47.92
C ASP A 1 -42.25 39.09 48.63
N ASP A 2 -43.37 39.04 47.90
CA ASP A 2 -44.58 38.32 48.30
C ASP A 2 -44.85 37.07 47.44
N GLY A 3 -43.97 36.76 46.50
CA GLY A 3 -44.04 35.59 45.61
C GLY A 3 -45.12 35.74 44.53
N ILE A 4 -45.58 36.97 44.27
CA ILE A 4 -46.72 37.25 43.39
C ILE A 4 -46.30 38.21 42.28
N ASP A 5 -46.62 37.82 41.05
CA ASP A 5 -46.63 38.68 39.88
C ASP A 5 -47.76 39.72 40.01
N ASN A 6 -47.42 40.91 40.53
CA ASN A 6 -48.40 41.93 40.92
C ASN A 6 -48.93 42.74 39.73
N ASP A 7 -48.25 42.74 38.59
CA ASP A 7 -48.61 43.49 37.40
C ASP A 7 -48.97 42.60 36.18
N LEU A 8 -48.73 41.29 36.30
CA LEU A 8 -49.07 40.20 35.38
C LEU A 8 -48.21 40.13 34.11
N ASP A 9 -46.95 40.55 34.18
CA ASP A 9 -46.02 40.52 33.05
C ASP A 9 -45.21 39.20 32.92
N GLY A 10 -45.32 38.32 33.93
CA GLY A 10 -44.67 37.02 34.00
C GLY A 10 -43.39 36.98 34.83
N LEU A 11 -42.96 38.11 35.39
CA LEU A 11 -41.85 38.22 36.32
C LEU A 11 -42.39 38.44 37.75
N ILE A 12 -41.64 37.99 38.76
CA ILE A 12 -42.06 38.10 40.17
C ILE A 12 -40.99 38.78 40.98
N ASP A 13 -41.41 39.62 41.92
CA ASP A 13 -40.55 40.23 42.92
C ASP A 13 -39.29 40.90 42.34
N CYS A 14 -38.09 40.53 42.77
CA CYS A 14 -36.86 41.23 42.35
C CYS A 14 -36.40 40.87 40.92
N LEU A 15 -36.96 39.81 40.34
CA LEU A 15 -36.78 39.47 38.92
C LEU A 15 -37.68 40.30 38.00
N ASP A 16 -38.61 41.10 38.56
CA ASP A 16 -39.45 42.06 37.84
C ASP A 16 -38.73 43.43 37.72
N PRO A 17 -38.44 43.92 36.50
CA PRO A 17 -37.81 45.23 36.27
C PRO A 17 -38.55 46.42 36.90
N ASP A 18 -39.85 46.30 37.17
CA ASP A 18 -40.64 47.33 37.84
C ASP A 18 -40.37 47.38 39.36
N CYS A 19 -39.71 46.37 39.92
CA CYS A 19 -39.22 46.34 41.30
C CYS A 19 -37.78 46.88 41.45
N ASN A 20 -37.15 47.32 40.37
CA ASN A 20 -35.75 47.75 40.38
C ASN A 20 -35.54 48.99 41.29
N GLY A 21 -34.65 48.87 42.28
CA GLY A 21 -34.41 49.87 43.33
C GLY A 21 -35.34 49.77 44.56
N ALA A 22 -36.14 48.71 44.68
CA ALA A 22 -36.87 48.41 45.90
C ALA A 22 -35.89 48.05 47.04
N PRO A 23 -36.13 48.47 48.31
CA PRO A 23 -35.21 48.22 49.41
C PRO A 23 -34.95 46.74 49.76
N ASN A 24 -35.77 45.84 49.21
CA ASN A 24 -35.72 44.40 49.40
C ASN A 24 -35.21 43.67 48.15
N CYS A 25 -34.74 44.39 47.13
CA CYS A 25 -34.09 43.86 45.95
C CYS A 25 -32.65 44.40 45.91
N PHE A 26 -31.80 43.81 46.75
CA PHE A 26 -30.44 44.28 47.01
C PHE A 26 -29.57 43.09 47.44
N GLU A 27 -28.52 42.83 46.69
CA GLU A 27 -27.44 41.91 47.03
C GLU A 27 -26.29 42.74 47.63
N GLY A 28 -25.74 42.34 48.79
CA GLY A 28 -24.67 43.12 49.45
C GLY A 28 -24.76 43.22 50.98
N ASP A 29 -25.41 42.26 51.63
CA ASP A 29 -25.23 42.01 53.06
C ASP A 29 -25.13 40.51 53.36
N SER A 30 -24.83 40.18 54.62
CA SER A 30 -24.58 38.79 55.02
C SER A 30 -25.80 37.87 54.99
N VAL A 31 -26.99 38.41 54.70
CA VAL A 31 -28.20 37.61 54.53
C VAL A 31 -28.41 37.36 53.05
N THR A 32 -28.29 38.40 52.23
CA THR A 32 -28.55 38.30 50.78
C THR A 32 -27.40 37.62 50.03
N CYS A 33 -26.17 37.80 50.46
CA CYS A 33 -25.00 37.15 49.87
C CYS A 33 -24.79 35.67 50.28
N SER A 34 -25.82 34.97 50.78
CA SER A 34 -25.66 33.58 51.24
C SER A 34 -26.97 32.77 51.29
N ASP A 35 -28.06 33.27 50.72
CA ASP A 35 -29.37 32.65 50.80
C ASP A 35 -29.75 31.80 49.58
N GLY A 36 -28.88 31.74 48.57
CA GLY A 36 -29.06 30.93 47.37
C GLY A 36 -30.02 31.55 46.36
N ILE A 37 -30.33 32.84 46.46
CA ILE A 37 -31.29 33.56 45.63
C ILE A 37 -30.62 34.80 45.06
N ASP A 38 -30.80 35.02 43.75
CA ASP A 38 -30.50 36.30 43.08
C ASP A 38 -31.46 37.37 43.62
N ASN A 39 -31.03 38.12 44.64
CA ASN A 39 -31.86 39.06 45.37
C ASN A 39 -32.01 40.40 44.65
N ASP A 40 -31.13 40.76 43.72
CA ASP A 40 -31.22 42.01 42.96
C ASP A 40 -31.61 41.84 41.48
N GLY A 41 -31.65 40.61 41.00
CA GLY A 41 -32.18 40.18 39.72
C GLY A 41 -31.22 40.32 38.54
N ASP A 42 -29.91 40.42 38.79
CA ASP A 42 -28.90 40.61 37.75
C ASP A 42 -28.36 39.30 37.13
N GLY A 43 -28.73 38.16 37.72
CA GLY A 43 -28.41 36.81 37.28
C GLY A 43 -27.20 36.17 37.98
N ALA A 44 -26.51 36.89 38.86
CA ALA A 44 -25.55 36.32 39.79
C ALA A 44 -26.24 35.96 41.12
N ILE A 45 -25.61 35.08 41.92
CA ILE A 45 -26.13 34.64 43.21
C ILE A 45 -25.00 34.62 44.24
N ASP A 46 -25.28 35.10 45.45
CA ASP A 46 -24.40 35.00 46.61
C ASP A 46 -22.96 35.48 46.31
N CYS A 47 -21.92 34.69 46.59
CA CYS A 47 -20.53 35.10 46.39
C CYS A 47 -20.08 35.15 44.92
N PHE A 48 -20.87 34.61 44.00
CA PHE A 48 -20.66 34.83 42.56
C PHE A 48 -21.18 36.21 42.11
N ASP A 49 -21.90 36.91 42.99
CA ASP A 49 -22.41 38.26 42.75
C ASP A 49 -21.35 39.34 43.03
N PRO A 50 -21.03 40.21 42.04
CA PRO A 50 -20.08 41.30 42.24
C PRO A 50 -20.41 42.28 43.36
N ASP A 51 -21.69 42.44 43.71
CA ASP A 51 -22.13 43.31 44.81
C ASP A 51 -21.88 42.67 46.20
N CYS A 52 -21.57 41.37 46.25
CA CYS A 52 -21.23 40.62 47.45
C CYS A 52 -19.73 40.55 47.80
N PHE A 53 -18.80 40.89 46.89
CA PHE A 53 -17.34 40.74 47.03
C PHE A 53 -16.69 41.28 48.33
N THR A 54 -17.37 42.14 49.08
CA THR A 54 -16.83 42.74 50.31
C THR A 54 -17.63 42.44 51.57
N PHE A 55 -18.65 41.59 51.46
CA PHE A 55 -19.58 41.28 52.54
C PHE A 55 -19.48 39.81 52.94
N PRO A 56 -19.22 39.51 54.24
CA PRO A 56 -19.24 38.13 54.72
C PRO A 56 -20.59 37.45 54.41
N PRO A 57 -20.62 36.18 53.96
CA PRO A 57 -19.50 35.23 53.98
C PRO A 57 -18.48 35.39 52.85
N CYS A 58 -18.68 36.28 51.88
CA CYS A 58 -17.79 36.41 50.72
C CYS A 58 -16.51 37.22 51.02
N GLY A 59 -15.40 36.82 50.41
CA GLY A 59 -14.04 37.30 50.69
C GLY A 59 -13.00 36.21 50.41
N PRO A 60 -11.76 36.30 50.92
CA PRO A 60 -10.77 35.23 50.79
C PRO A 60 -11.31 33.91 51.33
N GLU A 61 -10.99 32.80 50.65
CA GLU A 61 -11.54 31.48 50.96
C GLU A 61 -11.36 31.05 52.43
N ILE A 62 -12.46 30.55 53.00
CA ILE A 62 -12.51 29.95 54.33
C ILE A 62 -12.64 28.44 54.15
N CYS A 63 -11.51 27.77 54.27
CA CYS A 63 -11.31 26.39 53.83
C CYS A 63 -12.05 25.27 54.58
N ASP A 64 -13.05 25.58 55.42
CA ASP A 64 -13.77 24.59 56.21
C ASP A 64 -15.24 24.93 56.52
N ASP A 65 -15.85 25.88 55.80
CA ASP A 65 -17.21 26.37 56.06
C ASP A 65 -18.27 25.93 55.03
N GLY A 66 -17.85 25.31 53.91
CA GLY A 66 -18.71 24.76 52.87
C GLY A 66 -19.30 25.81 51.92
N ILE A 67 -18.74 27.03 51.90
CA ILE A 67 -19.13 28.15 51.04
C ILE A 67 -17.96 28.49 50.12
N ASP A 68 -18.26 28.88 48.89
CA ASP A 68 -17.29 29.43 47.94
C ASP A 68 -17.18 30.91 48.28
N ASN A 69 -16.25 31.27 49.17
CA ASN A 69 -16.21 32.62 49.71
C ASN A 69 -15.67 33.62 48.67
N ASP A 70 -14.75 33.21 47.79
CA ASP A 70 -14.16 34.11 46.80
C ASP A 70 -14.83 34.09 45.41
N GLY A 71 -15.77 33.16 45.20
CA GLY A 71 -16.65 33.07 44.06
C GLY A 71 -15.98 32.47 42.82
N ASP A 72 -14.91 31.69 42.97
CA ASP A 72 -14.17 31.11 41.85
C ASP A 72 -14.74 29.78 41.32
N GLY A 73 -15.71 29.19 42.05
CA GLY A 73 -16.37 27.94 41.74
C GLY A 73 -15.96 26.77 42.64
N ALA A 74 -14.95 26.93 43.49
CA ALA A 74 -14.45 25.91 44.40
C ALA A 74 -15.03 26.07 45.81
N LEU A 75 -15.00 24.97 46.57
CA LEU A 75 -15.44 24.98 47.97
C LEU A 75 -14.35 24.38 48.84
N ASP A 76 -13.98 25.07 49.91
CA ASP A 76 -13.11 24.56 50.97
C ASP A 76 -11.80 23.96 50.41
N CYS A 77 -11.47 22.72 50.79
CA CYS A 77 -10.25 22.03 50.38
C CYS A 77 -10.20 21.61 48.90
N GLN A 78 -11.26 21.83 48.13
CA GLN A 78 -11.24 21.67 46.67
C GLN A 78 -10.77 22.96 45.98
N ASP A 79 -10.54 24.01 46.75
CA ASP A 79 -10.00 25.29 46.31
C ASP A 79 -8.45 25.28 46.38
N ALA A 80 -7.81 25.84 45.33
CA ALA A 80 -6.37 26.04 45.27
C ALA A 80 -5.88 27.14 46.23
N ASP A 81 -6.73 28.09 46.61
CA ASP A 81 -6.41 29.14 47.59
C ASP A 81 -6.38 28.58 49.03
N CYS A 82 -6.96 27.40 49.24
CA CYS A 82 -6.92 26.66 50.50
C CYS A 82 -5.65 25.83 50.72
N CYS A 83 -4.69 25.97 49.82
CA CYS A 83 -3.44 25.26 49.92
C CYS A 83 -2.64 25.64 51.16
N PHE A 84 -2.18 24.60 51.87
CA PHE A 84 -1.47 24.69 53.15
C PHE A 84 -2.32 25.18 54.33
N ASP A 85 -3.65 25.34 54.17
CA ASP A 85 -4.52 25.55 55.32
C ASP A 85 -4.47 24.32 56.24
N PRO A 86 -4.23 24.48 57.57
CA PRO A 86 -4.16 23.36 58.50
C PRO A 86 -5.44 22.52 58.60
N ASN A 87 -6.59 23.07 58.21
CA ASN A 87 -7.88 22.39 58.20
C ASN A 87 -8.07 21.53 56.94
N CYS A 88 -7.27 21.76 55.90
CA CYS A 88 -7.28 20.98 54.68
C CYS A 88 -6.18 19.92 54.63
N VAL A 89 -6.60 18.69 54.31
CA VAL A 89 -5.68 17.58 54.03
C VAL A 89 -5.69 17.35 52.52
N VAL A 90 -4.91 18.15 51.81
CA VAL A 90 -4.68 17.99 50.37
C VAL A 90 -3.71 16.84 50.15
N ASN A 91 -4.07 15.88 49.29
CA ASN A 91 -3.14 14.81 48.93
C ASN A 91 -2.05 15.36 48.01
N ALA A 92 -0.82 14.91 48.17
CA ALA A 92 0.24 15.31 47.25
C ALA A 92 -0.11 14.87 45.82
N GLY A 93 -0.06 15.81 44.89
CA GLY A 93 -0.41 15.64 43.49
C GLY A 93 -1.87 15.85 43.16
N ASP A 94 -2.75 16.10 44.12
CA ASP A 94 -4.19 16.30 43.89
C ASP A 94 -4.47 17.72 43.35
N GLU A 95 -3.85 18.72 43.98
CA GLU A 95 -3.92 20.13 43.55
C GLU A 95 -2.55 20.70 43.18
N CYS A 96 -2.57 21.72 42.31
CA CYS A 96 -1.40 22.39 41.72
C CYS A 96 -0.39 22.92 42.73
N CYS A 97 -0.83 23.23 43.95
CA CYS A 97 -0.02 23.83 45.00
C CYS A 97 0.87 22.83 45.75
N LEU A 98 0.54 21.53 45.68
CA LEU A 98 1.32 20.45 46.27
C LEU A 98 1.62 19.37 45.22
N PRO A 99 2.31 19.72 44.11
CA PRO A 99 2.53 18.80 43.00
C PRO A 99 3.57 17.73 43.38
N ILE A 100 3.47 16.56 42.76
CA ILE A 100 4.46 15.48 42.91
C ILE A 100 5.69 15.80 42.07
N GLU A 101 6.89 15.81 42.67
CA GLU A 101 8.13 15.97 41.91
C GLU A 101 8.41 14.77 41.00
N VAL A 102 8.71 15.04 39.72
CA VAL A 102 9.01 14.04 38.69
C VAL A 102 10.35 14.30 38.02
N PHE A 103 10.91 13.30 37.34
CA PHE A 103 12.26 13.32 36.77
C PHE A 103 12.30 12.74 35.34
N ASP A 104 13.45 12.89 34.66
CA ASP A 104 13.68 12.32 33.32
C ASP A 104 13.50 10.79 33.32
N GLY A 105 12.61 10.30 32.47
CA GLY A 105 12.23 8.89 32.37
C GLY A 105 10.82 8.64 32.89
N ALA A 106 10.58 7.43 33.37
CA ALA A 106 9.26 6.97 33.78
C ALA A 106 8.96 7.31 35.25
N ASN A 107 7.86 8.02 35.47
CA ASN A 107 7.33 8.37 36.78
C ASN A 107 5.98 7.67 36.98
N LEU A 108 5.72 7.13 38.17
CA LEU A 108 4.43 6.48 38.45
C LEU A 108 3.34 7.54 38.62
N MET A 109 2.17 7.27 38.06
CA MET A 109 0.95 8.04 38.27
C MET A 109 -0.13 7.15 38.89
N ASP A 110 -0.85 7.68 39.87
CA ASP A 110 -2.03 7.06 40.46
C ASP A 110 -3.05 8.16 40.79
N GLN A 111 -4.13 8.22 40.03
CA GLN A 111 -5.18 9.24 40.19
C GLN A 111 -6.44 8.65 40.81
N THR A 112 -6.37 7.43 41.37
CA THR A 112 -7.55 6.74 41.90
C THR A 112 -8.16 7.42 43.13
N THR A 113 -7.41 8.32 43.77
CA THR A 113 -7.85 9.10 44.93
C THR A 113 -7.96 10.59 44.68
N PHE A 114 -7.66 11.07 43.46
CA PHE A 114 -7.63 12.49 43.15
C PHE A 114 -9.02 13.04 42.80
N THR A 115 -9.19 14.34 43.01
CA THR A 115 -10.37 15.13 42.66
C THR A 115 -10.12 15.96 41.41
N THR A 116 -11.19 16.53 40.84
CA THR A 116 -11.04 17.48 39.74
C THR A 116 -10.64 18.83 40.32
N SER A 117 -9.49 19.36 39.89
CA SER A 117 -9.01 20.67 40.32
C SER A 117 -9.85 21.81 39.77
N SER A 118 -10.06 22.85 40.58
CA SER A 118 -10.74 24.10 40.22
C SER A 118 -10.00 24.90 39.16
N VAL A 119 -8.68 24.72 39.03
CA VAL A 119 -7.87 25.42 38.02
C VAL A 119 -8.42 25.11 36.63
N PRO A 120 -8.85 26.12 35.84
CA PRO A 120 -9.40 25.87 34.53
C PRO A 120 -8.39 25.26 33.55
N SER A 121 -8.83 24.27 32.76
CA SER A 121 -8.03 23.72 31.67
C SER A 121 -8.08 24.65 30.44
N ASP A 122 -7.05 25.46 30.22
CA ASP A 122 -6.89 26.21 28.97
C ASP A 122 -6.34 25.28 27.86
N ILE A 123 -7.26 24.82 27.02
CA ILE A 123 -7.01 23.89 25.91
C ILE A 123 -6.77 24.58 24.57
N THR A 124 -6.56 25.90 24.54
CA THR A 124 -6.41 26.66 23.29
C THR A 124 -5.27 26.16 22.39
N LEU A 125 -4.26 25.51 22.98
CA LEU A 125 -3.10 24.95 22.28
C LEU A 125 -3.32 23.57 21.66
N CYS A 126 -4.42 22.88 21.96
CA CYS A 126 -4.67 21.50 21.52
C CYS A 126 -6.08 21.27 20.95
N ALA A 127 -6.62 22.29 20.27
CA ALA A 127 -7.83 22.13 19.48
C ALA A 127 -7.65 20.98 18.47
N ALA A 128 -8.53 19.96 18.53
CA ALA A 128 -8.54 18.73 17.72
C ALA A 128 -7.69 17.54 18.20
N THR A 129 -7.26 17.49 19.46
CA THR A 129 -6.60 16.31 20.04
C THR A 129 -7.54 15.41 20.85
N LEU A 130 -8.86 15.49 20.65
CA LEU A 130 -9.87 14.76 21.46
C LEU A 130 -9.74 14.99 22.98
N PHE A 131 -9.22 16.15 23.37
CA PHE A 131 -9.06 16.53 24.78
C PHE A 131 -10.41 16.53 25.50
N GLY A 132 -10.49 15.81 26.62
CA GLY A 132 -11.68 15.61 27.43
C GLY A 132 -11.92 16.73 28.45
N GLN A 133 -12.54 16.37 29.57
CA GLN A 133 -12.84 17.29 30.66
C GLN A 133 -11.65 17.50 31.60
N ASN A 134 -10.56 16.74 31.45
CA ASN A 134 -9.43 16.73 32.38
C ASN A 134 -9.85 16.51 33.86
N ASN A 135 -10.84 15.65 34.09
CA ASN A 135 -11.33 15.40 35.45
C ASN A 135 -10.37 14.53 36.25
N LEU A 136 -10.50 14.57 37.58
CA LEU A 136 -9.78 13.70 38.52
C LEU A 136 -8.28 13.78 38.29
N ASP A 137 -7.77 15.01 38.19
CA ASP A 137 -6.45 15.30 37.68
C ASP A 137 -5.35 15.26 38.72
N GLY A 138 -4.14 14.94 38.25
CA GLY A 138 -2.93 14.90 39.03
C GLY A 138 -1.92 15.94 38.57
N TRP A 139 -1.32 16.63 39.52
CA TRP A 139 -0.31 17.67 39.35
C TRP A 139 1.09 17.19 39.66
N TYR A 140 2.00 17.46 38.73
CA TYR A 140 3.39 17.05 38.79
C TYR A 140 4.31 18.26 38.54
N SER A 141 5.42 18.34 39.28
CA SER A 141 6.42 19.39 39.12
C SER A 141 7.69 18.81 38.52
N TYR A 142 8.13 19.39 37.40
CA TYR A 142 9.29 18.93 36.65
C TYR A 142 10.28 20.07 36.46
N THR A 143 11.54 19.85 36.83
CA THR A 143 12.64 20.80 36.53
C THR A 143 13.47 20.27 35.38
N ALA A 144 13.47 20.98 34.25
CA ALA A 144 14.16 20.54 33.05
C ALA A 144 15.68 20.40 33.28
N THR A 145 16.23 19.29 32.84
CA THR A 145 17.64 18.94 33.05
C THR A 145 18.56 19.51 31.97
N VAL A 146 18.04 19.79 30.78
CA VAL A 146 18.77 20.27 29.60
C VAL A 146 17.90 21.23 28.77
N ASP A 147 18.55 22.06 27.95
CA ASP A 147 17.87 22.84 26.91
C ASP A 147 17.58 21.92 25.73
N ALA A 148 16.34 21.45 25.61
CA ALA A 148 15.93 20.50 24.57
C ALA A 148 14.41 20.56 24.30
N SER A 149 13.98 19.94 23.20
CA SER A 149 12.61 19.45 23.11
C SER A 149 12.45 18.22 24.01
N TYR A 150 11.29 18.07 24.62
CA TYR A 150 10.94 16.95 25.48
C TYR A 150 9.70 16.25 24.94
N TRP A 151 9.74 14.92 24.88
CA TRP A 151 8.54 14.11 24.77
C TRP A 151 8.01 13.86 26.16
N ILE A 152 6.80 14.37 26.43
CA ILE A 152 6.07 14.10 27.66
C ILE A 152 4.83 13.31 27.27
N HIS A 153 4.69 12.10 27.78
CA HIS A 153 3.56 11.26 27.44
C HIS A 153 3.13 10.34 28.57
N THR A 154 1.84 10.01 28.58
CA THR A 154 1.29 9.00 29.47
C THR A 154 1.42 7.62 28.84
N CYS A 155 1.39 6.59 29.68
CA CYS A 155 1.32 5.21 29.24
C CYS A 155 0.72 4.34 30.36
N ASP A 156 -0.41 3.72 30.07
CA ASP A 156 -1.14 2.79 30.93
C ASP A 156 -1.60 1.56 30.13
N PRO A 157 -1.07 0.37 30.41
CA PRO A 157 -1.53 -0.88 29.79
C PRO A 157 -2.99 -1.26 30.09
N ALA A 158 -3.61 -0.68 31.12
CA ALA A 158 -4.99 -0.97 31.52
C ALA A 158 -6.04 -0.15 30.74
N GLY A 159 -5.63 0.79 29.90
CA GLY A 159 -6.52 1.48 28.96
C GLY A 159 -7.16 2.75 29.50
N TRP A 160 -6.59 3.38 30.53
CA TRP A 160 -7.03 4.69 31.01
C TRP A 160 -6.80 5.78 29.95
N ASP A 161 -7.88 6.52 29.67
CA ASP A 161 -7.96 7.61 28.69
C ASP A 161 -7.56 8.93 29.39
N THR A 162 -6.37 9.41 29.05
CA THR A 162 -5.74 10.54 29.75
C THR A 162 -5.85 11.84 28.96
N ASP A 163 -5.81 12.96 29.66
CA ASP A 163 -5.63 14.30 29.11
C ASP A 163 -4.38 14.93 29.73
N LEU A 164 -3.52 15.60 28.95
CA LEU A 164 -2.24 16.14 29.40
C LEU A 164 -2.10 17.64 29.10
N LEU A 165 -1.70 18.43 30.11
CA LEU A 165 -1.29 19.82 29.98
C LEU A 165 0.11 20.03 30.58
N VAL A 166 0.85 20.97 30.00
CA VAL A 166 2.14 21.44 30.52
C VAL A 166 2.08 22.96 30.62
N TYR A 167 2.47 23.49 31.77
CA TYR A 167 2.45 24.90 32.10
C TYR A 167 3.86 25.44 32.35
N ASP A 168 4.11 26.67 31.90
CA ASP A 168 5.26 27.48 32.33
C ASP A 168 4.90 28.25 33.61
N GLY A 169 5.71 28.07 34.66
CA GLY A 169 5.47 28.63 35.99
C GLY A 169 5.01 27.61 37.02
N THR A 170 4.94 28.06 38.27
CA THR A 170 4.55 27.27 39.45
C THR A 170 3.47 27.96 40.28
N ASP A 171 2.88 29.04 39.76
CA ASP A 171 1.90 29.87 40.43
C ASP A 171 0.51 29.51 39.91
N CYS A 172 -0.30 28.86 40.75
CA CYS A 172 -1.59 28.27 40.37
C CYS A 172 -2.55 29.28 39.72
N ASP A 173 -2.52 30.53 40.16
CA ASP A 173 -3.43 31.58 39.72
C ASP A 173 -3.03 32.17 38.36
N ASN A 174 -1.77 31.96 37.96
CA ASN A 174 -1.16 32.60 36.80
C ASN A 174 -0.44 31.60 35.90
N LEU A 175 -0.95 30.37 35.81
CA LEU A 175 -0.37 29.34 34.95
C LEU A 175 -0.55 29.67 33.47
N ILE A 176 0.53 29.51 32.71
CA ILE A 176 0.53 29.73 31.26
C ILE A 176 0.68 28.36 30.58
N PRO A 177 -0.34 27.82 29.89
CA PRO A 177 -0.20 26.57 29.17
C PRO A 177 0.80 26.75 28.02
N ILE A 178 1.68 25.77 27.84
CA ILE A 178 2.68 25.74 26.76
C ILE A 178 2.56 24.51 25.85
N ALA A 179 1.88 23.46 26.30
CA ALA A 179 1.49 22.33 25.48
C ALA A 179 0.29 21.59 26.10
N CYS A 180 -0.55 20.97 25.26
CA CYS A 180 -1.56 20.04 25.73
C CYS A 180 -1.89 18.98 24.66
N ASN A 181 -2.48 17.85 25.08
CA ASN A 181 -2.95 16.78 24.20
C ASN A 181 -3.92 15.86 24.96
N GLY A 182 -4.98 15.39 24.30
CA GLY A 182 -5.89 14.37 24.83
C GLY A 182 -5.42 13.00 24.37
N ASP A 183 -5.61 12.74 23.07
CA ASP A 183 -5.20 11.52 22.40
C ASP A 183 -4.05 11.73 21.41
N SER A 184 -3.17 10.73 21.31
CA SER A 184 -2.09 10.68 20.35
C SER A 184 -1.92 9.32 19.68
N GLY A 185 -1.43 9.34 18.44
CA GLY A 185 -0.97 8.17 17.68
C GLY A 185 0.53 8.24 17.34
N ALA A 186 1.29 9.14 17.98
CA ALA A 186 2.65 9.49 17.56
C ALA A 186 3.71 8.39 17.85
N LEU A 187 3.55 7.59 18.90
CA LEU A 187 4.52 6.58 19.33
C LEU A 187 4.12 5.16 18.89
N PRO A 188 5.01 4.40 18.21
CA PRO A 188 4.81 2.98 17.93
C PRO A 188 5.28 2.11 19.12
N GLY A 189 4.40 1.72 20.04
CA GLY A 189 4.78 0.94 21.25
C GLY A 189 3.68 0.83 22.32
N PRO A 190 3.86 0.05 23.40
CA PRO A 190 2.82 -0.71 24.15
C PRO A 190 1.86 0.13 25.01
N CYS A 191 1.74 1.43 24.75
CA CYS A 191 0.74 2.26 25.40
C CYS A 191 -0.64 1.96 24.81
N GLN A 192 -1.67 2.18 25.62
CA GLN A 192 -3.07 2.09 25.22
C GLN A 192 -3.38 3.02 24.04
N ILE A 193 -4.52 2.81 23.39
CA ILE A 193 -4.94 3.60 22.22
C ILE A 193 -5.38 5.05 22.55
N PHE A 194 -5.50 5.40 23.83
CA PHE A 194 -5.98 6.70 24.35
C PHE A 194 -4.97 7.32 25.32
N TYR A 195 -3.73 7.46 24.88
CA TYR A 195 -2.67 8.11 25.67
C TYR A 195 -2.45 9.52 25.17
N SER A 196 -2.00 10.39 26.07
CA SER A 196 -1.63 11.76 25.73
C SER A 196 -0.14 11.88 25.47
N TYR A 197 0.23 12.74 24.53
CA TYR A 197 1.61 13.03 24.17
C TYR A 197 1.76 14.51 23.76
N VAL A 198 2.80 15.15 24.27
CA VAL A 198 3.25 16.46 23.79
C VAL A 198 4.74 16.46 23.49
N GLU A 199 5.11 17.22 22.47
CA GLU A 199 6.50 17.63 22.24
C GLU A 199 6.63 19.12 22.55
N VAL A 200 7.43 19.46 23.56
CA VAL A 200 7.56 20.82 24.08
C VAL A 200 9.01 21.19 24.32
N THR A 201 9.42 22.40 23.95
CA THR A 201 10.77 22.89 24.23
C THR A 201 10.86 23.44 25.65
N LEU A 202 11.75 22.86 26.47
CA LEU A 202 11.97 23.25 27.85
C LEU A 202 13.39 23.79 28.03
N THR A 203 13.54 24.71 28.99
CA THR A 203 14.83 25.36 29.31
C THR A 203 15.41 24.77 30.59
N ALA A 204 16.69 24.41 30.55
CA ALA A 204 17.40 23.80 31.66
C ALA A 204 17.30 24.65 32.95
N GLY A 205 16.93 24.00 34.05
CA GLY A 205 16.80 24.62 35.37
C GLY A 205 15.49 25.37 35.60
N THR A 206 14.63 25.51 34.58
CA THR A 206 13.26 26.03 34.74
C THR A 206 12.34 24.92 35.24
N THR A 207 11.46 25.26 36.18
CA THR A 207 10.44 24.36 36.70
C THR A 207 9.11 24.59 35.99
N TYR A 208 8.48 23.50 35.57
CA TYR A 208 7.22 23.43 34.85
C TYR A 208 6.23 22.59 35.66
N LEU A 209 4.94 22.91 35.57
CA LEU A 209 3.88 22.04 36.06
C LEU A 209 3.32 21.19 34.92
N ILE A 210 3.07 19.92 35.20
CA ILE A 210 2.44 18.98 34.30
C ILE A 210 1.16 18.52 34.98
N ARG A 211 0.03 18.67 34.29
CA ARG A 211 -1.28 18.22 34.75
C ARG A 211 -1.73 17.07 33.88
N VAL A 212 -2.09 15.96 34.50
CA VAL A 212 -2.66 14.80 33.81
C VAL A 212 -4.06 14.60 34.36
N GLY A 213 -5.09 14.62 33.54
CA GLY A 213 -6.46 14.33 33.94
C GLY A 213 -7.03 13.18 33.13
N SER A 214 -8.33 12.96 33.27
CA SER A 214 -9.05 11.87 32.61
C SER A 214 -10.09 12.39 31.63
N PHE A 215 -10.25 11.65 30.52
CA PHE A 215 -11.42 11.81 29.67
C PHE A 215 -12.66 11.24 30.38
N GLY A 216 -13.66 12.07 30.68
CA GLY A 216 -14.84 11.65 31.43
C GLY A 216 -14.58 11.55 32.93
N THR A 217 -14.99 10.47 33.60
CA THR A 217 -14.91 10.32 35.08
C THR A 217 -14.23 9.03 35.51
N ILE A 218 -13.44 8.44 34.61
CA ILE A 218 -12.65 7.25 34.90
C ILE A 218 -11.38 7.66 35.65
N THR A 219 -10.85 6.79 36.49
CA THR A 219 -9.52 6.95 37.09
C THR A 219 -8.63 5.78 36.70
N GLY A 220 -7.33 5.98 36.79
CA GLY A 220 -6.37 4.95 36.49
C GLY A 220 -5.03 5.14 37.17
N THR A 221 -4.17 4.15 36.93
CA THR A 221 -2.77 4.18 37.30
C THR A 221 -1.96 4.06 36.02
N GLY A 222 -0.81 4.70 35.92
CA GLY A 222 0.00 4.64 34.72
C GLY A 222 1.41 5.15 34.93
N THR A 223 2.05 5.53 33.85
CA THR A 223 3.38 6.16 33.86
C THR A 223 3.37 7.48 33.10
N LEU A 224 3.93 8.52 33.71
CA LEU A 224 4.30 9.78 33.06
C LEU A 224 5.76 9.69 32.63
N ASN A 225 5.99 9.62 31.33
CA ASN A 225 7.32 9.54 30.76
C ASN A 225 7.75 10.94 30.30
N ILE A 226 8.91 11.40 30.78
CA ILE A 226 9.50 12.69 30.42
C ILE A 226 10.86 12.42 29.80
N VAL A 227 11.00 12.62 28.49
CA VAL A 227 12.19 12.20 27.74
C VAL A 227 12.79 13.41 27.03
N PRO A 228 13.99 13.90 27.42
CA PRO A 228 14.70 14.91 26.66
C PRO A 228 15.14 14.36 25.31
N LEU A 229 14.81 15.07 24.23
CA LEU A 229 15.31 14.80 22.89
C LEU A 229 16.69 15.41 22.72
N LEU A 230 17.68 14.68 23.20
CA LEU A 230 19.10 15.06 23.07
C LEU A 230 19.62 14.91 21.63
N CYS A 231 18.91 14.14 20.80
CA CYS A 231 19.18 14.00 19.39
C CYS A 231 17.86 13.80 18.63
N PRO A 232 17.59 14.56 17.56
CA PRO A 232 16.36 14.39 16.79
C PRO A 232 16.21 12.96 16.24
N PRO A 233 14.98 12.45 16.05
CA PRO A 233 14.77 11.16 15.41
C PRO A 233 15.11 11.22 13.91
N MET A 234 15.65 10.11 13.39
CA MET A 234 15.83 9.89 11.96
C MET A 234 14.49 9.94 11.25
N ALA A 235 14.44 10.57 10.08
CA ALA A 235 13.22 10.73 9.30
C ALA A 235 13.49 10.54 7.80
N GLY A 236 12.48 10.08 7.06
CA GLY A 236 12.53 9.97 5.61
C GLY A 236 13.48 8.90 5.08
N LEU A 237 13.75 7.85 5.84
CA LEU A 237 14.61 6.75 5.40
C LEU A 237 13.98 6.03 4.21
N ALA A 238 14.72 5.96 3.11
CA ALA A 238 14.40 5.20 1.92
C ALA A 238 15.63 4.38 1.49
N ALA A 239 15.37 3.31 0.74
CA ALA A 239 16.39 2.43 0.21
C ALA A 239 16.09 2.13 -1.26
N ALA A 240 17.13 2.10 -2.08
CA ALA A 240 17.08 1.68 -3.47
C ALA A 240 18.23 0.72 -3.75
N SER A 241 17.93 -0.44 -4.31
CA SER A 241 18.93 -1.43 -4.72
C SER A 241 19.28 -1.23 -6.19
N ASP A 242 20.56 -1.21 -6.51
CA ASP A 242 21.06 -1.28 -7.89
C ASP A 242 21.20 -2.74 -8.30
N CYS A 243 20.39 -3.12 -9.29
CA CYS A 243 20.30 -4.48 -9.82
C CYS A 243 21.57 -4.96 -10.53
N THR A 244 22.42 -4.03 -10.99
CA THR A 244 23.65 -4.36 -11.74
C THR A 244 24.84 -4.53 -10.81
N THR A 245 24.96 -3.64 -9.83
CA THR A 245 26.12 -3.61 -8.93
C THR A 245 25.90 -4.38 -7.63
N GLY A 246 24.64 -4.57 -7.23
CA GLY A 246 24.26 -5.06 -5.91
C GLY A 246 24.40 -3.99 -4.81
N ASP A 247 24.61 -2.73 -5.19
CA ASP A 247 24.72 -1.62 -4.24
C ASP A 247 23.34 -1.27 -3.66
N VAL A 248 23.27 -0.98 -2.37
CA VAL A 248 22.07 -0.39 -1.74
C VAL A 248 22.36 1.07 -1.42
N THR A 249 21.60 1.97 -2.04
CA THR A 249 21.62 3.40 -1.69
C THR A 249 20.54 3.68 -0.66
N LEU A 250 20.96 4.06 0.53
CA LEU A 250 20.11 4.61 1.58
C LEU A 250 20.06 6.13 1.45
N SER A 251 18.90 6.73 1.72
CA SER A 251 18.71 8.18 1.79
C SER A 251 17.79 8.56 2.93
N TRP A 252 17.99 9.72 3.53
CA TRP A 252 17.17 10.22 4.65
C TRP A 252 17.09 11.76 4.65
N ALA A 253 16.17 12.31 5.45
CA ALA A 253 16.00 13.74 5.61
C ALA A 253 17.17 14.36 6.41
N ALA A 254 17.65 15.52 5.96
CA ALA A 254 18.69 16.27 6.66
C ALA A 254 18.23 16.72 8.05
N ASN A 255 19.13 16.62 9.04
CA ASN A 255 18.89 17.10 10.40
C ASN A 255 20.21 17.51 11.08
N ALA A 256 20.13 18.03 12.30
CA ALA A 256 21.28 18.44 13.09
C ALA A 256 21.86 17.25 13.89
N TYR A 257 22.65 16.41 13.21
CA TYR A 257 23.41 15.33 13.85
C TYR A 257 24.91 15.66 13.89
N ASP A 258 25.65 15.09 14.84
CA ASP A 258 27.12 15.10 14.82
C ASP A 258 27.65 14.00 13.89
N GLN A 259 27.05 12.82 13.98
CA GLN A 259 27.32 11.64 13.15
C GLN A 259 26.03 10.84 12.93
N ILE A 260 26.02 9.97 11.94
CA ILE A 260 24.91 9.06 11.65
C ILE A 260 25.45 7.64 11.64
N GLU A 261 24.79 6.75 12.37
CA GLU A 261 25.12 5.32 12.42
C GLU A 261 24.23 4.54 11.45
N ILE A 262 24.85 3.68 10.63
CA ILE A 262 24.18 2.79 9.70
C ILE A 262 24.41 1.36 10.15
N LEU A 263 23.33 0.67 10.49
CA LEU A 263 23.33 -0.73 10.83
C LEU A 263 22.66 -1.53 9.72
N ARG A 264 23.21 -2.70 9.41
CA ARG A 264 22.61 -3.72 8.55
C ARG A 264 22.49 -5.02 9.33
N ASP A 265 21.29 -5.58 9.38
CA ASP A 265 20.95 -6.79 10.13
C ASP A 265 21.43 -6.72 11.58
N THR A 266 21.19 -5.57 12.23
CA THR A 266 21.60 -5.22 13.61
C THR A 266 23.10 -5.00 13.83
N VAL A 267 23.92 -5.12 12.79
CA VAL A 267 25.37 -4.88 12.86
C VAL A 267 25.68 -3.48 12.33
N LEU A 268 26.37 -2.66 13.12
CA LEU A 268 26.90 -1.38 12.66
C LEU A 268 27.91 -1.61 11.52
N ILE A 269 27.57 -1.14 10.32
CA ILE A 269 28.41 -1.29 9.13
C ILE A 269 29.21 -0.02 8.81
N ASP A 270 28.68 1.16 9.15
CA ASP A 270 29.42 2.41 8.98
C ASP A 270 28.90 3.53 9.90
N THR A 271 29.69 4.60 10.01
CA THR A 271 29.32 5.86 10.65
C THR A 271 29.73 7.03 9.76
N VAL A 272 28.75 7.78 9.29
CA VAL A 272 28.94 8.90 8.35
C VAL A 272 28.80 10.25 9.03
N ALA A 273 29.15 11.34 8.34
CA ALA A 273 29.07 12.67 8.91
C ALA A 273 27.60 13.05 9.16
N GLY A 274 27.31 13.77 10.24
CA GLY A 274 25.94 14.15 10.58
C GLY A 274 25.24 15.05 9.55
N SER A 275 26.00 15.67 8.64
CA SER A 275 25.49 16.42 7.49
C SER A 275 25.14 15.58 6.27
N ASP A 276 25.52 14.29 6.25
CA ASP A 276 25.25 13.41 5.12
C ASP A 276 23.75 13.05 5.08
N THR A 277 23.22 12.92 3.88
CA THR A 277 21.80 12.58 3.63
C THR A 277 21.62 11.27 2.88
N SER A 278 22.73 10.55 2.65
CA SER A 278 22.74 9.31 1.90
C SER A 278 23.98 8.47 2.22
N TYR A 279 23.85 7.16 2.07
CA TYR A 279 24.94 6.20 2.17
C TYR A 279 24.77 5.11 1.12
N ILE A 280 25.88 4.63 0.55
CA ILE A 280 25.87 3.51 -0.39
C ILE A 280 26.55 2.33 0.30
N ASP A 281 25.84 1.21 0.40
CA ASP A 281 26.35 -0.09 0.84
C ASP A 281 26.69 -0.95 -0.38
N PRO A 282 27.96 -1.09 -0.76
CA PRO A 282 28.32 -1.58 -2.08
C PRO A 282 28.39 -3.10 -2.18
N GLY A 283 28.00 -3.63 -3.35
CA GLY A 283 28.34 -4.97 -3.82
C GLY A 283 27.77 -6.11 -2.99
N LEU A 284 26.51 -5.99 -2.57
CA LEU A 284 25.85 -7.03 -1.79
C LEU A 284 25.45 -8.22 -2.66
N ALA A 285 25.54 -9.41 -2.07
CA ALA A 285 24.97 -10.60 -2.68
C ALA A 285 23.45 -10.52 -2.68
N SER A 286 22.80 -11.24 -3.59
CA SER A 286 21.35 -11.36 -3.63
C SER A 286 20.79 -11.79 -2.27
N GLY A 287 19.80 -11.06 -1.77
CA GLY A 287 19.21 -11.29 -0.46
C GLY A 287 18.41 -10.09 0.03
N ASN A 288 17.67 -10.30 1.11
CA ASN A 288 16.97 -9.23 1.82
C ASN A 288 17.82 -8.77 3.01
N TYR A 289 18.00 -7.46 3.13
CA TYR A 289 18.80 -6.84 4.19
C TYR A 289 17.95 -5.82 4.94
N VAL A 290 18.02 -5.83 6.26
CA VAL A 290 17.31 -4.85 7.10
C VAL A 290 18.29 -3.77 7.55
N TYR A 291 18.03 -2.54 7.14
CA TYR A 291 18.81 -1.38 7.55
C TYR A 291 18.14 -0.64 8.69
N GLN A 292 18.95 -0.18 9.64
CA GLN A 292 18.55 0.76 10.67
C GLN A 292 19.49 1.96 10.61
N VAL A 293 18.93 3.16 10.54
CA VAL A 293 19.70 4.41 10.46
C VAL A 293 19.28 5.34 11.60
N GLN A 294 20.25 5.90 12.31
CA GLN A 294 20.03 6.75 13.48
C GLN A 294 21.05 7.88 13.58
N GLY A 295 20.59 9.05 14.00
CA GLY A 295 21.46 10.18 14.30
C GLY A 295 22.10 10.03 15.68
N VAL A 296 23.30 10.62 15.85
CA VAL A 296 23.96 10.72 17.16
C VAL A 296 24.38 12.17 17.41
N CYS A 297 24.07 12.67 18.60
CA CYS A 297 24.29 14.05 19.01
C CYS A 297 24.88 14.08 20.43
N GLY A 298 26.07 14.63 20.61
CA GLY A 298 26.77 14.67 21.90
C GLY A 298 27.01 13.29 22.51
N GLY A 299 27.04 12.22 21.70
CA GLY A 299 27.12 10.83 22.14
C GLY A 299 25.79 10.15 22.47
N ASN A 300 24.66 10.87 22.33
CA ASN A 300 23.32 10.31 22.49
C ASN A 300 22.76 9.88 21.15
N VAL A 301 22.22 8.66 21.10
CA VAL A 301 21.55 8.11 19.92
C VAL A 301 20.11 8.61 19.88
N GLY A 302 19.71 9.23 18.77
CA GLY A 302 18.33 9.62 18.50
C GLY A 302 17.45 8.43 18.09
N GLY A 303 16.15 8.68 17.89
CA GLY A 303 15.25 7.66 17.36
C GLY A 303 15.72 7.15 15.98
N SER A 304 15.74 5.83 15.77
CA SER A 304 16.14 5.21 14.51
C SER A 304 14.96 5.00 13.55
N GLN A 305 15.21 4.97 12.24
CA GLN A 305 14.28 4.39 11.26
C GLN A 305 14.85 3.09 10.69
N THR A 306 13.95 2.17 10.34
CA THR A 306 14.30 0.86 9.79
C THR A 306 13.64 0.68 8.42
N ILE A 307 14.38 0.08 7.47
CA ILE A 307 13.86 -0.26 6.14
C ILE A 307 14.47 -1.56 5.64
N SER A 308 13.70 -2.36 4.91
CA SER A 308 14.21 -3.54 4.21
C SER A 308 14.61 -3.18 2.78
N ALA A 309 15.78 -3.64 2.35
CA ALA A 309 16.21 -3.55 0.95
C ALA A 309 16.44 -4.96 0.39
N ASN A 310 15.71 -5.30 -0.66
CA ASN A 310 15.94 -6.52 -1.43
C ASN A 310 17.00 -6.24 -2.48
N VAL A 311 18.14 -6.92 -2.40
CA VAL A 311 19.16 -6.92 -3.43
C VAL A 311 18.94 -8.14 -4.30
N ALA A 312 18.77 -7.92 -5.59
CA ALA A 312 18.74 -8.98 -6.57
C ALA A 312 20.00 -8.89 -7.44
N SER A 313 20.70 -10.01 -7.65
CA SER A 313 21.76 -10.07 -8.66
C SER A 313 21.14 -10.29 -10.03
N TYR A 314 21.47 -9.38 -10.93
CA TYR A 314 21.08 -9.45 -12.32
C TYR A 314 22.33 -9.19 -13.18
N GLY A 315 22.59 -10.09 -14.13
CA GLY A 315 23.79 -10.09 -14.97
C GLY A 315 23.61 -9.36 -16.30
N GLY A 316 22.46 -8.75 -16.56
CA GLY A 316 22.11 -8.11 -17.84
C GLY A 316 21.33 -9.02 -18.79
N GLU A 317 20.70 -10.08 -18.29
CA GLU A 317 19.91 -11.05 -19.06
C GLU A 317 18.65 -10.41 -19.67
N ALA A 318 18.21 -10.87 -20.85
CA ALA A 318 17.02 -10.30 -21.49
C ALA A 318 15.69 -10.80 -20.90
N HIS A 319 15.73 -11.87 -20.11
CA HIS A 319 14.54 -12.52 -19.58
C HIS A 319 14.63 -12.64 -18.06
N VAL A 320 13.49 -12.49 -17.37
CA VAL A 320 13.35 -12.82 -15.94
C VAL A 320 12.26 -13.86 -15.77
N ILE A 321 12.57 -14.90 -14.99
CA ILE A 321 11.60 -15.89 -14.51
C ILE A 321 11.28 -15.58 -13.06
N PHE A 322 10.03 -15.22 -12.80
CA PHE A 322 9.47 -15.13 -11.46
C PHE A 322 8.98 -16.51 -11.06
N ALA A 323 9.88 -17.29 -10.45
CA ALA A 323 9.65 -18.63 -9.91
C ALA A 323 8.96 -18.52 -8.54
N VAL A 324 7.72 -18.03 -8.55
CA VAL A 324 6.90 -17.82 -7.35
C VAL A 324 5.91 -18.96 -7.13
N GLU A 325 5.82 -19.91 -8.06
CA GLU A 325 5.08 -21.16 -7.90
C GLU A 325 5.50 -21.93 -6.64
N GLY A 326 4.53 -22.44 -5.90
CA GLY A 326 4.80 -23.39 -4.82
C GLY A 326 5.19 -24.77 -5.37
N ILE A 327 5.74 -25.63 -4.52
CA ILE A 327 6.19 -26.96 -4.94
C ILE A 327 4.99 -27.87 -5.22
N ASP A 328 4.85 -28.34 -6.47
CA ASP A 328 3.89 -29.38 -6.84
C ASP A 328 4.50 -30.44 -7.81
N GLN A 329 3.66 -31.13 -8.59
CA GLN A 329 4.07 -32.21 -9.51
C GLN A 329 4.47 -31.71 -10.91
N THR A 330 4.09 -30.48 -11.28
CA THR A 330 4.38 -29.85 -12.57
C THR A 330 5.31 -28.68 -12.34
N ASP A 331 6.57 -28.85 -12.71
CA ASP A 331 7.60 -27.82 -12.50
C ASP A 331 7.67 -26.91 -13.75
N SER A 332 6.82 -25.87 -13.81
CA SER A 332 6.81 -24.92 -14.92
C SER A 332 8.12 -24.15 -15.01
N VAL A 333 8.73 -23.82 -13.87
CA VAL A 333 10.01 -23.13 -13.85
C VAL A 333 11.09 -23.99 -14.51
N ALA A 334 11.23 -25.26 -14.15
CA ALA A 334 12.22 -26.15 -14.75
C ALA A 334 11.93 -26.43 -16.23
N ALA A 335 10.66 -26.58 -16.61
CA ALA A 335 10.25 -26.77 -17.99
C ALA A 335 10.61 -25.55 -18.85
N LEU A 336 10.27 -24.34 -18.39
CA LEU A 336 10.62 -23.11 -19.09
C LEU A 336 12.15 -22.92 -19.14
N GLN A 337 12.86 -23.13 -18.04
CA GLN A 337 14.33 -23.03 -18.02
C GLN A 337 14.97 -23.95 -19.08
N ALA A 338 14.51 -25.20 -19.19
CA ALA A 338 14.97 -26.14 -20.21
C ALA A 338 14.64 -25.66 -21.63
N ALA A 339 13.46 -25.10 -21.85
CA ALA A 339 13.05 -24.56 -23.15
C ALA A 339 13.84 -23.31 -23.54
N LEU A 340 14.08 -22.39 -22.61
CA LEU A 340 14.90 -21.20 -22.82
C LEU A 340 16.37 -21.57 -23.09
N ASP A 341 16.92 -22.52 -22.33
CA ASP A 341 18.28 -23.05 -22.54
C ASP A 341 18.42 -23.65 -23.95
N ALA A 342 17.43 -24.44 -24.39
CA ALA A 342 17.41 -25.04 -25.72
C ALA A 342 17.32 -24.00 -26.84
N ASN A 343 16.63 -22.89 -26.60
CA ASN A 343 16.55 -21.73 -27.50
C ASN A 343 17.76 -20.77 -27.38
N GLY A 344 18.72 -21.05 -26.47
CA GLY A 344 19.91 -20.23 -26.27
C GLY A 344 19.62 -18.87 -25.64
N ILE A 345 18.53 -18.76 -24.87
CA ILE A 345 18.07 -17.53 -24.23
C ILE A 345 18.68 -17.39 -22.84
N GLY A 346 19.29 -16.24 -22.57
CA GLY A 346 19.79 -15.89 -21.23
C GLY A 346 18.68 -15.33 -20.34
N TYR A 347 18.56 -15.87 -19.12
CA TYR A 347 17.57 -15.46 -18.14
C TYR A 347 18.13 -15.38 -16.72
N VAL A 348 17.47 -14.58 -15.88
CA VAL A 348 17.62 -14.59 -14.42
C VAL A 348 16.38 -15.22 -13.80
N THR A 349 16.54 -15.94 -12.68
CA THR A 349 15.41 -16.53 -11.93
C THR A 349 15.36 -15.94 -10.53
N THR A 350 14.16 -15.60 -10.06
CA THR A 350 13.91 -15.04 -8.73
C THR A 350 12.70 -15.71 -8.08
N THR A 351 12.73 -15.85 -6.76
CA THR A 351 11.59 -16.32 -5.94
C THR A 351 10.84 -15.17 -5.27
N LEU A 352 11.20 -13.92 -5.59
CA LEU A 352 10.50 -12.72 -5.14
C LEU A 352 9.47 -12.31 -6.19
N GLY A 353 8.32 -11.79 -5.79
CA GLY A 353 7.36 -11.17 -6.71
C GLY A 353 7.92 -9.93 -7.43
N PRO A 354 7.31 -9.50 -8.55
CA PRO A 354 7.76 -8.37 -9.36
C PRO A 354 8.12 -7.09 -8.60
N ALA A 355 7.27 -6.68 -7.65
CA ALA A 355 7.52 -5.48 -6.86
C ALA A 355 8.66 -5.67 -5.85
N ALA A 356 8.70 -6.83 -5.21
CA ALA A 356 9.73 -7.16 -4.23
C ALA A 356 11.11 -7.35 -4.85
N TRP A 357 11.18 -7.86 -6.10
CA TRP A 357 12.41 -8.03 -6.84
C TRP A 357 13.03 -6.69 -7.26
N GLY A 358 12.20 -5.69 -7.61
CA GLY A 358 12.62 -4.30 -7.85
C GLY A 358 13.41 -4.03 -9.13
N CYS A 359 13.81 -5.08 -9.88
CA CYS A 359 14.70 -4.97 -11.04
C CYS A 359 14.01 -5.06 -12.40
N LEU A 360 12.69 -5.27 -12.42
CA LEU A 360 11.91 -5.46 -13.66
C LEU A 360 11.99 -4.24 -14.61
N GLY A 361 12.19 -3.05 -14.05
CA GLY A 361 12.36 -1.81 -14.82
C GLY A 361 13.69 -1.69 -15.59
N SER A 362 14.64 -2.62 -15.44
CA SER A 362 15.96 -2.53 -16.08
C SER A 362 15.86 -2.61 -17.61
N ASP A 363 16.53 -1.71 -18.34
CA ASP A 363 16.43 -1.62 -19.82
C ASP A 363 16.80 -2.91 -20.57
N SER A 364 17.66 -3.74 -19.99
CA SER A 364 18.09 -4.99 -20.60
C SER A 364 17.05 -6.11 -20.49
N ILE A 365 16.12 -6.04 -19.52
CA ILE A 365 14.99 -6.98 -19.46
C ILE A 365 14.00 -6.64 -20.56
N GLN A 366 13.74 -7.60 -21.45
CA GLN A 366 12.75 -7.52 -22.52
C GLN A 366 11.48 -8.29 -22.15
N CYS A 367 11.61 -9.42 -21.43
CA CYS A 367 10.48 -10.27 -21.11
C CYS A 367 10.46 -10.78 -19.66
N ALA A 368 9.26 -10.79 -19.09
CA ALA A 368 8.96 -11.36 -17.78
C ALA A 368 8.11 -12.62 -17.93
N TRP A 369 8.50 -13.68 -17.22
CA TRP A 369 7.79 -14.96 -17.17
C TRP A 369 7.29 -15.17 -15.74
N MET A 370 6.00 -14.94 -15.52
CA MET A 370 5.33 -15.11 -14.24
C MET A 370 4.85 -16.54 -14.11
N MET A 371 5.56 -17.32 -13.28
CA MET A 371 5.20 -18.70 -12.92
C MET A 371 4.56 -18.69 -11.55
N THR A 372 3.23 -18.67 -11.48
CA THR A 372 2.53 -18.58 -10.19
C THR A 372 2.06 -19.93 -9.66
N GLY A 373 2.08 -20.98 -10.46
CA GLY A 373 1.53 -22.29 -10.11
C GLY A 373 0.00 -22.30 -10.03
N THR A 374 -0.53 -23.39 -9.48
CA THR A 374 -1.97 -23.69 -9.34
C THR A 374 -2.37 -23.87 -7.87
N TRP A 375 -3.66 -23.73 -7.56
CA TRP A 375 -4.17 -23.95 -6.21
C TRP A 375 -3.84 -25.37 -5.71
N PRO A 376 -3.45 -25.57 -4.42
CA PRO A 376 -3.41 -24.60 -3.32
C PRO A 376 -2.08 -23.88 -3.15
N ASN A 377 -1.16 -24.06 -4.09
CA ASN A 377 0.22 -23.61 -4.01
C ASN A 377 0.46 -22.37 -4.90
N ASP A 378 -0.62 -21.69 -5.30
CA ASP A 378 -0.60 -20.54 -6.19
C ASP A 378 -0.04 -19.29 -5.51
N TYR A 379 0.77 -18.54 -6.26
CA TYR A 379 1.16 -17.18 -5.92
C TYR A 379 0.16 -16.18 -6.49
N ARG A 380 -0.49 -15.39 -5.63
CA ARG A 380 -1.35 -14.30 -6.07
C ARG A 380 -0.61 -12.99 -6.04
N ILE A 381 -0.56 -12.33 -7.20
CA ILE A 381 -0.04 -10.96 -7.25
C ILE A 381 -0.93 -10.04 -6.40
N ASN A 382 -0.28 -9.13 -5.69
CA ASN A 382 -0.94 -8.04 -4.97
C ASN A 382 -0.90 -6.75 -5.81
N ASP A 383 -1.49 -5.67 -5.30
CA ASP A 383 -1.51 -4.36 -5.97
C ASP A 383 -0.12 -3.85 -6.39
N ALA A 384 0.90 -4.09 -5.56
CA ALA A 384 2.26 -3.65 -5.86
C ALA A 384 2.87 -4.46 -7.01
N ASP A 385 2.70 -5.78 -7.00
CA ASP A 385 3.16 -6.66 -8.09
C ASP A 385 2.44 -6.34 -9.40
N GLY A 386 1.11 -6.16 -9.35
CA GLY A 386 0.33 -5.76 -10.52
C GLY A 386 0.72 -4.39 -11.06
N THR A 387 1.06 -3.43 -10.19
CA THR A 387 1.63 -2.13 -10.60
C THR A 387 2.98 -2.31 -11.29
N ALA A 388 3.87 -3.14 -10.75
CA ALA A 388 5.19 -3.38 -11.33
C ALA A 388 5.09 -4.05 -12.71
N LEU A 389 4.17 -5.01 -12.90
CA LEU A 389 3.92 -5.66 -14.19
C LEU A 389 3.28 -4.71 -15.20
N ALA A 390 2.26 -3.94 -14.80
CA ALA A 390 1.64 -2.91 -15.65
C ALA A 390 2.68 -1.90 -16.14
N THR A 391 3.51 -1.38 -15.24
CA THR A 391 4.61 -0.47 -15.61
C THR A 391 5.63 -1.15 -16.53
N ALA A 392 5.86 -2.45 -16.41
CA ALA A 392 6.74 -3.16 -17.32
C ALA A 392 6.17 -3.18 -18.75
N VAL A 393 4.89 -3.51 -18.90
CA VAL A 393 4.15 -3.48 -20.18
C VAL A 393 4.14 -2.07 -20.76
N GLU A 394 3.84 -1.05 -19.96
CA GLU A 394 3.87 0.37 -20.35
C GLU A 394 5.23 0.83 -20.90
N ASN A 395 6.31 0.16 -20.50
CA ASN A 395 7.67 0.41 -20.97
C ASN A 395 8.13 -0.58 -22.06
N GLY A 396 7.19 -1.26 -22.74
CA GLY A 396 7.48 -2.11 -23.91
C GLY A 396 8.00 -3.51 -23.59
N LYS A 397 7.87 -3.97 -22.34
CA LYS A 397 8.33 -5.31 -21.94
C LYS A 397 7.21 -6.32 -22.12
N GLY A 398 7.53 -7.45 -22.73
CA GLY A 398 6.58 -8.55 -22.87
C GLY A 398 6.35 -9.28 -21.54
N VAL A 399 5.11 -9.70 -21.28
CA VAL A 399 4.78 -10.43 -20.05
C VAL A 399 4.04 -11.72 -20.39
N TYR A 400 4.64 -12.84 -20.03
CA TYR A 400 3.95 -14.11 -19.93
C TYR A 400 3.46 -14.30 -18.50
N PHE A 401 2.18 -14.63 -18.36
CA PHE A 401 1.53 -14.88 -17.09
C PHE A 401 0.77 -16.20 -17.16
N GLU A 402 1.30 -17.23 -16.51
CA GLU A 402 0.50 -18.40 -16.19
C GLU A 402 -0.03 -18.29 -14.78
N ALA A 403 -1.30 -18.64 -14.61
CA ALA A 403 -1.85 -18.84 -13.29
C ALA A 403 -3.12 -19.67 -13.30
N GLY A 404 -3.11 -20.78 -12.56
CA GLY A 404 -4.35 -21.43 -12.15
C GLY A 404 -5.06 -20.58 -11.10
N ASP A 405 -6.38 -20.45 -11.20
CA ASP A 405 -7.25 -19.80 -10.20
C ASP A 405 -7.01 -18.31 -9.90
N HIS A 406 -6.23 -17.62 -10.74
CA HIS A 406 -5.95 -16.20 -10.54
C HIS A 406 -7.17 -15.32 -10.81
N TRP A 407 -8.00 -15.71 -11.77
CA TRP A 407 -9.12 -14.91 -12.24
C TRP A 407 -10.47 -15.44 -11.70
N GLY A 408 -10.65 -16.76 -11.59
CA GLY A 408 -11.96 -17.36 -11.31
C GLY A 408 -12.29 -17.56 -9.83
N PHE A 409 -11.29 -17.72 -8.96
CA PHE A 409 -11.51 -18.09 -7.56
C PHE A 409 -11.69 -16.88 -6.63
N VAL A 410 -10.60 -16.17 -6.30
CA VAL A 410 -10.63 -14.91 -5.53
C VAL A 410 -9.67 -13.95 -6.19
N HIS A 411 -10.14 -13.35 -7.27
CA HIS A 411 -9.40 -12.41 -8.06
C HIS A 411 -9.19 -11.08 -7.32
N LEU A 412 -7.92 -10.67 -7.24
CA LEU A 412 -7.54 -9.34 -6.79
C LEU A 412 -7.35 -8.47 -8.02
N VAL A 413 -8.22 -7.48 -8.20
CA VAL A 413 -8.11 -6.54 -9.32
C VAL A 413 -6.92 -5.62 -9.06
N THR A 414 -5.94 -5.66 -9.95
CA THR A 414 -4.72 -4.86 -9.93
C THR A 414 -4.64 -3.94 -11.16
N ALA A 415 -3.53 -3.21 -11.30
CA ALA A 415 -3.28 -2.42 -12.51
C ALA A 415 -2.99 -3.30 -13.75
N TYR A 416 -2.48 -4.52 -13.55
CA TYR A 416 -2.08 -5.42 -14.63
C TYR A 416 -3.28 -5.95 -15.45
N ASP A 417 -4.48 -5.98 -14.87
CA ASP A 417 -5.73 -6.39 -15.56
C ASP A 417 -6.09 -5.54 -16.78
N ASN A 418 -5.51 -4.34 -16.92
CA ASN A 418 -5.66 -3.55 -18.13
C ASN A 418 -4.82 -4.06 -19.31
N TYR A 419 -3.95 -5.03 -19.05
CA TYR A 419 -2.91 -5.50 -19.97
C TYR A 419 -2.88 -7.02 -20.09
N ASP A 420 -3.74 -7.78 -19.40
CA ASP A 420 -3.69 -9.25 -19.40
C ASP A 420 -4.51 -9.90 -20.54
N GLY A 421 -5.38 -9.14 -21.20
CA GLY A 421 -6.23 -9.62 -22.30
C GLY A 421 -7.43 -10.48 -21.85
N VAL A 422 -7.71 -10.55 -20.55
CA VAL A 422 -8.77 -11.40 -19.99
C VAL A 422 -10.06 -10.62 -19.78
N ASP A 423 -11.19 -11.16 -20.25
CA ASP A 423 -12.51 -10.61 -19.93
C ASP A 423 -12.92 -11.00 -18.50
N GLN A 424 -12.58 -10.16 -17.53
CA GLN A 424 -12.90 -10.36 -16.11
C GLN A 424 -14.40 -10.55 -15.83
N SER A 425 -15.29 -10.13 -16.73
CA SER A 425 -16.73 -10.31 -16.58
C SER A 425 -17.23 -11.70 -17.01
N SER A 426 -16.39 -12.44 -17.74
CA SER A 426 -16.69 -13.78 -18.26
C SER A 426 -16.12 -14.91 -17.42
N VAL A 427 -15.20 -14.58 -16.50
CA VAL A 427 -14.39 -15.59 -15.84
C VAL A 427 -15.26 -16.52 -15.01
N THR A 428 -15.01 -17.82 -15.18
CA THR A 428 -15.60 -18.88 -14.37
C THR A 428 -14.48 -19.76 -13.85
N ASP A 429 -14.47 -19.98 -12.53
CA ASP A 429 -13.66 -21.00 -11.88
C ASP A 429 -13.97 -22.37 -12.50
N GLY A 430 -12.93 -23.02 -13.02
CA GLY A 430 -13.06 -24.19 -13.85
C GLY A 430 -13.51 -25.45 -13.11
N ASN A 431 -13.32 -26.57 -13.79
CA ASN A 431 -13.29 -27.88 -13.16
C ASN A 431 -12.14 -28.66 -13.80
N ASP A 432 -11.69 -29.73 -13.15
CA ASP A 432 -10.47 -30.48 -13.52
C ASP A 432 -10.56 -31.24 -14.86
N THR A 433 -11.45 -30.83 -15.76
CA THR A 433 -11.71 -31.50 -17.04
C THR A 433 -10.80 -31.02 -18.17
N PHE A 434 -10.02 -29.96 -17.97
CA PHE A 434 -9.04 -29.49 -18.92
C PHE A 434 -7.90 -30.52 -19.07
N LEU A 435 -8.02 -31.43 -20.02
CA LEU A 435 -7.03 -32.51 -20.26
C LEU A 435 -6.50 -32.50 -21.70
N SER A 436 -7.11 -31.71 -22.58
CA SER A 436 -6.74 -31.59 -23.98
C SER A 436 -6.93 -30.16 -24.44
N MET A 437 -5.88 -29.64 -25.07
CA MET A 437 -5.73 -28.25 -25.46
C MET A 437 -5.99 -28.13 -26.95
N ASN A 438 -6.85 -27.18 -27.33
CA ASN A 438 -7.03 -26.78 -28.71
C ASN A 438 -6.38 -25.40 -28.87
N GLY A 439 -5.37 -25.32 -29.74
CA GLY A 439 -4.72 -24.05 -30.04
C GLY A 439 -5.51 -23.25 -31.05
N PHE A 440 -5.24 -21.95 -31.11
CA PHE A 440 -5.90 -21.01 -32.00
C PHE A 440 -4.85 -20.13 -32.67
N ASP A 441 -5.17 -19.74 -33.89
CA ASP A 441 -4.59 -18.53 -34.46
C ASP A 441 -5.27 -17.32 -33.80
N THR A 442 -4.45 -16.48 -33.18
CA THR A 442 -4.93 -15.26 -32.53
C THR A 442 -5.33 -14.17 -33.54
N GLY A 443 -4.87 -14.28 -34.79
CA GLY A 443 -5.00 -13.27 -35.84
C GLY A 443 -4.10 -12.04 -35.63
N PHE A 444 -3.12 -12.14 -34.73
CA PHE A 444 -2.22 -11.06 -34.35
C PHE A 444 -0.74 -11.52 -34.26
N GLY A 445 -0.34 -12.50 -35.06
CA GLY A 445 1.06 -12.97 -35.16
C GLY A 445 1.50 -14.01 -34.12
N LEU A 446 0.59 -14.51 -33.28
CA LEU A 446 0.80 -15.71 -32.47
C LEU A 446 -0.21 -16.78 -32.87
N ASP A 447 0.28 -17.87 -33.46
CA ASP A 447 -0.53 -19.00 -33.90
C ASP A 447 -0.10 -20.30 -33.20
N THR A 448 -1.07 -20.97 -32.59
CA THR A 448 -0.93 -22.29 -31.97
C THR A 448 -1.92 -23.31 -32.53
N SER A 449 -2.64 -22.98 -33.60
CA SER A 449 -3.67 -23.81 -34.22
C SER A 449 -3.16 -25.20 -34.62
N ASP A 450 -1.91 -25.29 -35.08
CA ASP A 450 -1.19 -26.54 -35.43
C ASP A 450 -0.89 -27.43 -34.22
N LEU A 451 -0.93 -26.87 -33.01
CA LEU A 451 -0.73 -27.58 -31.73
C LEU A 451 -2.04 -28.14 -31.15
N SER A 452 -3.15 -28.07 -31.90
CA SER A 452 -4.46 -28.55 -31.46
C SER A 452 -4.51 -30.06 -31.20
N GLY A 453 -5.17 -30.45 -30.10
CA GLY A 453 -5.25 -31.83 -29.64
C GLY A 453 -4.08 -32.25 -28.75
N THR A 454 -3.22 -31.30 -28.35
CA THR A 454 -2.15 -31.54 -27.39
C THR A 454 -2.73 -31.93 -26.02
N ALA A 455 -2.12 -32.90 -25.34
CA ALA A 455 -2.51 -33.27 -23.99
C ALA A 455 -2.02 -32.23 -22.98
N TYR A 456 -2.83 -31.94 -21.96
CA TYR A 456 -2.40 -31.20 -20.77
C TYR A 456 -2.20 -32.19 -19.61
N ASN A 457 -1.00 -32.17 -19.01
CA ASN A 457 -0.63 -32.98 -17.87
C ASN A 457 -0.76 -32.15 -16.59
N GLN A 458 -1.93 -32.22 -15.96
CA GLN A 458 -2.24 -31.50 -14.71
C GLN A 458 -1.30 -31.85 -13.56
N ALA A 459 -0.92 -30.85 -12.75
CA ALA A 459 -0.14 -31.06 -11.51
C ALA A 459 -0.89 -31.86 -10.46
N ALA A 460 -2.22 -31.72 -10.38
CA ALA A 460 -3.05 -32.40 -9.40
C ALA A 460 -4.42 -32.77 -9.98
N ALA A 461 -4.50 -33.91 -10.68
CA ALA A 461 -5.76 -34.38 -11.25
C ALA A 461 -6.90 -34.43 -10.20
N GLY A 462 -7.95 -33.64 -10.43
CA GLY A 462 -9.09 -33.50 -9.52
C GLY A 462 -9.02 -32.30 -8.55
N ASN A 463 -8.04 -31.42 -8.72
CA ASN A 463 -7.81 -30.22 -7.91
C ASN A 463 -7.03 -29.12 -8.67
N ASP A 464 -7.14 -29.10 -9.99
CA ASP A 464 -6.50 -28.16 -10.92
C ASP A 464 -7.65 -27.43 -11.64
N TYR A 465 -8.02 -26.28 -11.09
CA TYR A 465 -9.20 -25.51 -11.47
C TYR A 465 -8.81 -24.47 -12.53
N THR A 466 -8.58 -24.94 -13.75
CA THR A 466 -8.24 -24.08 -14.89
C THR A 466 -9.33 -23.02 -15.14
N ASP A 467 -9.00 -21.75 -14.92
CA ASP A 467 -9.91 -20.63 -15.16
C ASP A 467 -10.42 -20.61 -16.61
N GLN A 468 -11.71 -20.36 -16.76
CA GLN A 468 -12.39 -20.29 -18.06
C GLN A 468 -12.73 -18.84 -18.35
N PHE A 469 -12.30 -18.31 -19.49
CA PHE A 469 -12.57 -16.92 -19.83
C PHE A 469 -12.69 -16.68 -21.34
N ASN A 470 -13.35 -15.59 -21.68
CA ASN A 470 -13.27 -14.94 -22.99
C ASN A 470 -12.10 -13.95 -22.99
N VAL A 471 -11.72 -13.55 -24.20
CA VAL A 471 -10.68 -12.54 -24.40
C VAL A 471 -11.31 -11.15 -24.52
N LEU A 472 -10.71 -10.17 -23.86
CA LEU A 472 -11.10 -8.77 -23.95
C LEU A 472 -9.85 -7.89 -23.91
N ALA A 473 -9.71 -7.04 -24.93
CA ALA A 473 -8.64 -6.06 -24.96
C ALA A 473 -8.87 -4.97 -23.88
N GLY A 474 -7.79 -4.61 -23.19
CA GLY A 474 -7.77 -3.60 -22.14
C GLY A 474 -7.36 -2.20 -22.62
N ALA A 475 -6.42 -1.57 -21.90
CA ALA A 475 -6.04 -0.18 -22.11
C ALA A 475 -5.02 0.05 -23.24
N ALA A 476 -4.35 -1.01 -23.70
CA ALA A 476 -3.19 -0.96 -24.58
C ALA A 476 -3.50 -1.28 -26.05
N GLY A 477 -4.73 -0.97 -26.51
CA GLY A 477 -5.14 -1.19 -27.90
C GLY A 477 -6.24 -2.25 -28.04
N PRO A 478 -6.77 -2.48 -29.26
CA PRO A 478 -7.97 -3.29 -29.46
C PRO A 478 -7.71 -4.77 -29.76
N ASN A 479 -6.45 -5.19 -29.92
CA ASN A 479 -6.10 -6.47 -30.52
C ASN A 479 -5.83 -7.53 -29.45
N ALA A 480 -6.86 -8.30 -29.09
CA ALA A 480 -6.70 -9.45 -28.21
C ALA A 480 -7.35 -10.69 -28.85
N GLY A 481 -6.62 -11.80 -28.87
CA GLY A 481 -7.03 -13.05 -29.51
C GLY A 481 -7.05 -14.23 -28.52
N LEU A 482 -7.97 -15.17 -28.76
CA LEU A 482 -8.00 -16.44 -28.03
C LEU A 482 -6.80 -17.28 -28.47
N LEU A 483 -6.06 -17.82 -27.51
CA LEU A 483 -4.85 -18.61 -27.76
C LEU A 483 -5.07 -20.10 -27.48
N TRP A 484 -5.80 -20.42 -26.41
CA TRP A 484 -6.07 -21.81 -26.01
C TRP A 484 -7.53 -21.98 -25.61
N SER A 485 -8.10 -23.14 -25.94
CA SER A 485 -9.38 -23.59 -25.41
C SER A 485 -9.37 -25.06 -25.02
N ASP A 486 -10.34 -25.47 -24.21
CA ASP A 486 -10.61 -26.88 -23.98
C ASP A 486 -11.17 -27.53 -25.26
N ALA A 487 -10.47 -28.54 -25.78
CA ALA A 487 -10.82 -29.21 -27.03
C ALA A 487 -12.18 -29.94 -27.00
N VAL A 488 -12.69 -30.26 -25.81
CA VAL A 488 -13.93 -31.03 -25.61
C VAL A 488 -15.08 -30.14 -25.15
N ALA A 489 -14.81 -29.22 -24.23
CA ALA A 489 -15.81 -28.39 -23.57
C ALA A 489 -15.99 -27.01 -24.22
N GLY A 490 -14.99 -26.52 -24.97
CA GLY A 490 -15.10 -25.33 -25.83
C GLY A 490 -15.05 -23.98 -25.11
N TYR A 491 -14.45 -23.89 -23.93
CA TYR A 491 -14.18 -22.63 -23.22
C TYR A 491 -12.72 -22.21 -23.37
N GLY A 492 -12.44 -20.90 -23.31
CA GLY A 492 -11.10 -20.34 -23.43
C GLY A 492 -10.28 -20.48 -22.15
N THR A 493 -8.97 -20.70 -22.30
CA THR A 493 -8.00 -20.87 -21.20
C THR A 493 -6.69 -20.11 -21.44
N GLY A 494 -6.59 -19.38 -22.55
CA GLY A 494 -5.43 -18.56 -22.86
C GLY A 494 -5.79 -17.41 -23.77
N ALA A 495 -5.20 -16.24 -23.51
CA ALA A 495 -5.31 -15.02 -24.28
C ALA A 495 -3.93 -14.53 -24.72
N PHE A 496 -3.89 -13.94 -25.90
CA PHE A 496 -2.78 -13.11 -26.35
C PHE A 496 -3.28 -11.68 -26.53
N TYR A 497 -2.61 -10.72 -25.92
CA TYR A 497 -2.87 -9.30 -26.11
C TYR A 497 -1.72 -8.68 -26.90
N ALA A 498 -1.97 -8.45 -28.20
CA ALA A 498 -1.09 -7.71 -29.08
C ALA A 498 -1.29 -6.20 -28.86
N THR A 499 -0.48 -5.62 -27.99
CA THR A 499 -0.63 -4.23 -27.58
C THR A 499 -0.08 -3.25 -28.61
N ASP A 500 -0.62 -2.05 -28.67
CA ASP A 500 -0.13 -0.98 -29.54
C ASP A 500 1.25 -0.46 -29.06
N ASP A 501 2.13 -0.04 -29.96
CA ASP A 501 3.39 0.64 -29.59
C ASP A 501 3.09 1.88 -28.72
N PRO A 502 3.79 2.09 -27.57
CA PRO A 502 5.02 1.43 -27.11
C PRO A 502 4.82 0.30 -26.08
N PHE A 503 3.59 -0.20 -25.91
CA PHE A 503 3.30 -1.23 -24.93
C PHE A 503 3.90 -2.59 -25.34
N GLY A 504 4.27 -3.41 -24.35
CA GLY A 504 4.73 -4.77 -24.58
C GLY A 504 3.58 -5.78 -24.61
N ASN A 505 3.65 -6.74 -25.53
CA ASN A 505 2.59 -7.74 -25.68
C ASN A 505 2.53 -8.69 -24.47
N THR A 506 1.35 -9.20 -24.18
CA THR A 506 1.16 -10.13 -23.06
C THR A 506 0.52 -11.44 -23.49
N ILE A 507 0.87 -12.51 -22.80
CA ILE A 507 0.23 -13.83 -22.90
C ILE A 507 -0.26 -14.18 -21.50
N SER A 508 -1.55 -14.45 -21.38
CA SER A 508 -2.18 -14.86 -20.13
C SER A 508 -2.83 -16.23 -20.31
N GLN A 509 -2.50 -17.18 -19.46
CA GLN A 509 -3.04 -18.54 -19.55
C GLN A 509 -3.36 -19.13 -18.17
N SER A 510 -4.43 -19.91 -18.12
CA SER A 510 -4.94 -20.50 -16.88
C SER A 510 -4.41 -21.89 -16.55
N TRP A 511 -3.37 -22.31 -17.26
CA TRP A 511 -2.74 -23.61 -17.14
C TRP A 511 -1.22 -23.47 -17.08
N GLU A 512 -0.54 -24.45 -16.50
CA GLU A 512 0.90 -24.43 -16.21
C GLU A 512 1.73 -24.85 -17.42
N PHE A 513 2.75 -24.06 -17.80
CA PHE A 513 3.66 -24.35 -18.91
C PHE A 513 4.25 -25.76 -18.84
N GLY A 514 4.63 -26.19 -17.64
CA GLY A 514 5.19 -27.53 -17.40
C GLY A 514 4.23 -28.66 -17.75
N GLY A 515 2.92 -28.41 -17.76
CA GLY A 515 1.88 -29.37 -18.09
C GLY A 515 1.64 -29.53 -19.58
N PHE A 516 2.16 -28.63 -20.43
CA PHE A 516 2.02 -28.73 -21.89
C PHE A 516 2.67 -30.03 -22.41
N GLY A 517 1.86 -30.93 -22.99
CA GLY A 517 2.32 -32.24 -23.46
C GLY A 517 2.97 -32.26 -24.85
N GLY A 518 3.04 -31.11 -25.53
CA GLY A 518 3.68 -30.94 -26.83
C GLY A 518 5.17 -30.58 -26.73
N ASP A 519 5.73 -30.01 -27.80
CA ASP A 519 7.11 -29.51 -27.77
C ASP A 519 7.18 -28.16 -27.05
N GLN A 520 7.61 -28.18 -25.79
CA GLN A 520 7.78 -27.00 -24.96
C GLN A 520 8.87 -26.05 -25.50
N VAL A 521 9.87 -26.57 -26.23
CA VAL A 521 10.92 -25.74 -26.84
C VAL A 521 10.34 -24.89 -27.96
N ASP A 522 9.50 -25.49 -28.80
CA ASP A 522 8.77 -24.79 -29.87
C ASP A 522 7.79 -23.75 -29.29
N LEU A 523 6.99 -24.14 -28.30
CA LEU A 523 6.02 -23.24 -27.69
C LEU A 523 6.69 -22.01 -27.04
N ALA A 524 7.77 -22.22 -26.28
CA ALA A 524 8.52 -21.11 -25.70
C ALA A 524 9.07 -20.17 -26.79
N ALA A 525 9.54 -20.71 -27.91
CA ALA A 525 10.07 -19.91 -29.01
C ALA A 525 8.99 -19.06 -29.70
N ARG A 526 7.76 -19.59 -29.86
CA ARG A 526 6.59 -18.83 -30.33
C ARG A 526 6.25 -17.69 -29.39
N TYR A 527 6.20 -17.97 -28.08
CA TYR A 527 5.91 -16.97 -27.06
C TYR A 527 6.99 -15.87 -27.03
N ILE A 528 8.28 -16.23 -27.14
CA ILE A 528 9.38 -15.26 -27.23
C ILE A 528 9.21 -14.36 -28.45
N ALA A 529 8.92 -14.93 -29.63
CA ALA A 529 8.74 -14.15 -30.84
C ALA A 529 7.57 -13.15 -30.71
N ALA A 530 6.46 -13.59 -30.12
CA ALA A 530 5.26 -12.76 -29.92
C ALA A 530 5.45 -11.65 -28.88
N MET A 531 6.16 -11.92 -27.78
CA MET A 531 6.28 -10.97 -26.65
C MET A 531 7.56 -10.12 -26.69
N CYS A 532 8.69 -10.73 -27.06
CA CYS A 532 10.03 -10.16 -26.90
C CYS A 532 10.63 -9.70 -28.23
N GLY A 533 9.95 -10.01 -29.34
CA GLY A 533 10.49 -9.90 -30.69
C GLY A 533 11.35 -11.10 -31.08
N GLY A 534 11.28 -11.48 -32.34
CA GLY A 534 11.93 -12.66 -32.91
C GLY A 534 11.21 -13.08 -34.19
N ALA A 535 11.81 -13.99 -34.97
CA ALA A 535 11.05 -14.66 -36.02
C ALA A 535 10.21 -15.77 -35.37
N PRO A 536 8.87 -15.80 -35.55
CA PRO A 536 8.06 -16.89 -35.02
C PRO A 536 8.55 -18.22 -35.59
N PRO A 537 8.72 -19.26 -34.76
CA PRO A 537 8.72 -20.63 -35.25
C PRO A 537 7.27 -20.96 -35.63
N GLY A 538 6.97 -20.90 -36.91
CA GLY A 538 5.89 -21.66 -37.54
C GLY A 538 6.52 -22.61 -38.54
N THR A 539 5.80 -23.63 -39.01
CA THR A 539 6.28 -24.36 -40.18
C THR A 539 6.40 -23.36 -41.31
N GLY A 540 7.64 -23.01 -41.70
CA GLY A 540 7.84 -22.09 -42.80
C GLY A 540 7.14 -22.65 -44.04
N PHE A 541 6.79 -21.81 -44.99
CA PHE A 541 6.27 -22.27 -46.27
C PHE A 541 6.92 -21.50 -47.41
N GLN A 542 6.60 -21.91 -48.64
CA GLN A 542 6.93 -21.18 -49.84
C GLN A 542 5.63 -20.86 -50.57
N ARG A 543 5.30 -19.58 -50.70
CA ARG A 543 4.08 -19.11 -51.34
C ARG A 543 4.07 -19.58 -52.80
N GLY A 544 3.00 -20.26 -53.19
CA GLY A 544 2.84 -20.84 -54.53
C GLY A 544 3.20 -22.31 -54.68
N ASP A 545 3.84 -22.96 -53.69
CA ASP A 545 4.07 -24.41 -53.71
C ASP A 545 2.87 -25.18 -53.14
N ALA A 546 1.75 -25.08 -53.85
CA ALA A 546 0.46 -25.63 -53.43
C ALA A 546 0.47 -27.14 -53.15
N ASN A 547 1.36 -27.89 -53.79
CA ASN A 547 1.44 -29.35 -53.61
C ASN A 547 2.47 -29.79 -52.55
N GLY A 548 3.26 -28.84 -52.02
CA GLY A 548 4.22 -29.06 -50.94
C GLY A 548 5.47 -29.87 -51.30
N ASP A 549 5.86 -29.92 -52.58
CA ASP A 549 7.04 -30.67 -53.04
C ASP A 549 8.37 -29.88 -52.97
N GLY A 550 8.29 -28.63 -52.52
CA GLY A 550 9.41 -27.70 -52.35
C GLY A 550 9.81 -26.99 -53.63
N SER A 551 9.01 -27.01 -54.69
CA SER A 551 9.33 -26.40 -55.98
C SER A 551 8.13 -25.70 -56.63
N PHE A 552 8.16 -24.37 -56.71
CA PHE A 552 7.15 -23.61 -57.46
C PHE A 552 7.19 -23.86 -58.98
N ASN A 553 6.20 -24.55 -59.51
CA ASN A 553 6.06 -24.91 -60.91
C ASN A 553 4.58 -25.10 -61.34
N ILE A 554 4.36 -25.63 -62.55
CA ILE A 554 2.99 -25.79 -63.08
C ILE A 554 2.19 -26.87 -62.35
N ALA A 555 2.85 -27.84 -61.70
CA ALA A 555 2.19 -28.89 -60.94
C ALA A 555 1.38 -28.31 -59.77
N ASP A 556 1.88 -27.26 -59.12
CA ASP A 556 1.21 -26.57 -58.01
C ASP A 556 -0.12 -25.98 -58.45
N LEU A 557 -0.12 -25.30 -59.59
CA LEU A 557 -1.32 -24.63 -60.07
C LEU A 557 -2.33 -25.62 -60.66
N ILE A 558 -1.86 -26.76 -61.17
CA ILE A 558 -2.75 -27.88 -61.51
C ILE A 558 -3.38 -28.47 -60.25
N PHE A 559 -2.60 -28.64 -59.19
CA PHE A 559 -3.06 -29.15 -57.90
C PHE A 559 -4.11 -28.21 -57.27
N LEU A 560 -3.81 -26.91 -57.21
CA LEU A 560 -4.72 -25.87 -56.74
C LEU A 560 -6.02 -25.81 -57.55
N LEU A 561 -5.95 -25.81 -58.89
CA LEU A 561 -7.14 -25.84 -59.75
C LEU A 561 -7.95 -27.13 -59.62
N ALA A 562 -7.27 -28.27 -59.35
CA ALA A 562 -7.95 -29.54 -59.09
C ALA A 562 -8.72 -29.49 -57.77
N ALA A 563 -8.15 -28.90 -56.72
CA ALA A 563 -8.83 -28.67 -55.45
C ALA A 563 -10.06 -27.77 -55.63
N LEU A 564 -9.91 -26.64 -56.35
CA LEU A 564 -10.98 -25.66 -56.54
C LEU A 564 -12.15 -26.15 -57.42
N PHE A 565 -11.87 -26.93 -58.48
CA PHE A 565 -12.87 -27.20 -59.52
C PHE A 565 -13.12 -28.67 -59.83
N SER A 566 -12.23 -29.57 -59.40
CA SER A 566 -12.27 -30.98 -59.81
C SER A 566 -12.44 -31.96 -58.64
N GLY A 567 -12.60 -31.45 -57.41
CA GLY A 567 -12.70 -32.28 -56.20
C GLY A 567 -11.41 -33.01 -55.84
N GLY A 568 -10.25 -32.46 -56.25
CA GLY A 568 -8.95 -32.91 -55.76
C GLY A 568 -8.77 -32.56 -54.27
N PRO A 569 -7.80 -33.18 -53.59
CA PRO A 569 -7.43 -32.77 -52.23
C PRO A 569 -6.91 -31.33 -52.24
N GLY A 570 -7.26 -30.55 -51.22
CA GLY A 570 -6.58 -29.28 -50.92
C GLY A 570 -5.19 -29.54 -50.34
N GLY A 571 -4.29 -28.57 -50.46
CA GLY A 571 -2.98 -28.64 -49.80
C GLY A 571 -3.12 -28.42 -48.30
N ASP A 572 -2.20 -28.99 -47.53
CA ASP A 572 -2.19 -28.90 -46.05
C ASP A 572 -1.64 -27.55 -45.53
N CYS A 573 -1.26 -26.65 -46.44
CA CYS A 573 -0.78 -25.30 -46.16
C CYS A 573 -1.56 -24.31 -47.03
N GLY A 574 -2.49 -23.61 -46.39
CA GLY A 574 -3.36 -22.59 -46.97
C GLY A 574 -2.58 -21.41 -47.52
N ASP A 575 -1.56 -20.94 -46.80
CA ASP A 575 -0.76 -19.78 -47.24
C ASP A 575 0.09 -20.09 -48.49
N ALA A 576 0.50 -21.35 -48.67
CA ALA A 576 1.13 -21.78 -49.92
C ALA A 576 0.17 -21.77 -51.11
N ASN A 577 -1.14 -21.92 -50.85
CA ASN A 577 -2.20 -21.92 -51.87
C ASN A 577 -2.71 -20.51 -52.21
N ASP A 578 -2.55 -19.55 -51.31
CA ASP A 578 -2.82 -18.13 -51.55
C ASP A 578 -1.60 -17.47 -52.22
N VAL A 579 -1.62 -17.49 -53.54
CA VAL A 579 -0.46 -17.10 -54.37
C VAL A 579 -0.36 -15.58 -54.48
N ASN A 580 -1.47 -14.86 -54.31
CA ASN A 580 -1.52 -13.41 -54.45
C ASN A 580 -1.59 -12.67 -53.11
N ASP A 581 -1.65 -13.40 -52.00
CA ASP A 581 -1.56 -12.90 -50.63
C ASP A 581 -2.74 -11.98 -50.30
N ASP A 582 -3.96 -12.43 -50.64
CA ASP A 582 -5.20 -11.68 -50.44
C ASP A 582 -6.16 -12.27 -49.39
N GLY A 583 -5.70 -13.28 -48.67
CA GLY A 583 -6.40 -14.04 -47.63
C GLY A 583 -7.54 -14.91 -48.14
N ASN A 584 -7.55 -15.26 -49.43
CA ASN A 584 -8.62 -16.05 -50.03
C ASN A 584 -8.12 -16.99 -51.14
N ILE A 585 -8.14 -18.29 -50.87
CA ILE A 585 -7.80 -19.30 -51.88
C ILE A 585 -8.91 -19.41 -52.95
N ASN A 586 -8.65 -18.90 -54.15
CA ASN A 586 -9.59 -18.87 -55.27
C ASN A 586 -8.90 -18.93 -56.65
N ILE A 587 -9.62 -18.59 -57.73
CA ILE A 587 -9.08 -18.67 -59.09
C ILE A 587 -8.01 -17.59 -59.37
N ALA A 588 -8.02 -16.49 -58.62
CA ALA A 588 -7.04 -15.42 -58.72
C ALA A 588 -5.63 -15.93 -58.43
N ASP A 589 -5.48 -16.86 -57.48
CA ASP A 589 -4.22 -17.49 -57.11
C ASP A 589 -3.60 -18.27 -58.25
N ALA A 590 -4.40 -19.13 -58.88
CA ALA A 590 -3.98 -19.88 -60.06
C ALA A 590 -3.60 -18.95 -61.22
N ILE A 591 -4.32 -17.84 -61.41
CA ILE A 591 -4.02 -16.84 -62.44
C ILE A 591 -2.68 -16.13 -62.13
N ASN A 592 -2.48 -15.69 -60.89
CA ASN A 592 -1.25 -15.02 -60.46
C ASN A 592 -0.04 -15.94 -60.57
N GLY A 593 -0.16 -17.19 -60.12
CA GLY A 593 0.90 -18.18 -60.26
C GLY A 593 1.25 -18.49 -61.73
N LEU A 594 0.25 -18.67 -62.60
CA LEU A 594 0.49 -18.97 -64.01
C LEU A 594 1.10 -17.75 -64.72
N ALA A 595 0.70 -16.54 -64.32
CA ALA A 595 1.28 -15.31 -64.81
C ALA A 595 2.75 -15.18 -64.38
N ALA A 596 3.08 -15.49 -63.14
CA ALA A 596 4.46 -15.52 -62.62
C ALA A 596 5.33 -16.53 -63.40
N LEU A 597 4.82 -17.75 -63.64
CA LEU A 597 5.57 -18.80 -64.33
C LEU A 597 5.78 -18.56 -65.82
N PHE A 598 4.79 -18.03 -66.54
CA PHE A 598 4.77 -18.05 -68.01
C PHE A 598 4.60 -16.70 -68.69
N SER A 599 4.10 -15.68 -67.99
CA SER A 599 3.70 -14.41 -68.61
C SER A 599 4.48 -13.20 -68.11
N GLY A 600 5.49 -13.41 -67.25
CA GLY A 600 6.30 -12.33 -66.66
C GLY A 600 5.51 -11.47 -65.67
N GLY A 601 4.49 -12.05 -65.02
CA GLY A 601 3.81 -11.44 -63.88
C GLY A 601 4.74 -11.30 -62.67
N PRO A 602 4.31 -10.57 -61.62
CA PRO A 602 5.05 -10.49 -60.36
C PRO A 602 5.24 -11.89 -59.77
N THR A 603 6.39 -12.13 -59.14
CA THR A 603 6.58 -13.32 -58.31
C THR A 603 5.61 -13.28 -57.14
N PRO A 604 5.15 -14.44 -56.61
CA PRO A 604 4.39 -14.47 -55.38
C PRO A 604 5.09 -13.65 -54.28
N PRO A 605 4.33 -12.91 -53.45
CA PRO A 605 4.86 -12.21 -52.29
C PRO A 605 5.64 -13.10 -51.33
N ASP A 606 6.35 -12.49 -50.38
CA ASP A 606 7.09 -13.25 -49.39
C ASP A 606 6.13 -14.08 -48.50
N PRO A 607 6.49 -15.32 -48.10
CA PRO A 607 7.74 -16.03 -48.39
C PRO A 607 7.77 -16.54 -49.83
N SER A 608 8.64 -15.96 -50.66
CA SER A 608 8.61 -16.17 -52.09
C SER A 608 9.14 -17.57 -52.48
N PRO A 609 8.75 -18.10 -53.66
CA PRO A 609 9.24 -19.38 -54.15
C PRO A 609 10.74 -19.60 -53.99
N GLY A 610 11.13 -20.67 -53.28
CA GLY A 610 12.52 -21.02 -52.99
C GLY A 610 13.09 -20.45 -51.69
N ALA A 611 12.31 -19.68 -50.93
CA ALA A 611 12.66 -19.18 -49.61
C ALA A 611 11.60 -19.61 -48.59
N CYS A 612 12.01 -20.42 -47.60
CA CYS A 612 11.15 -20.74 -46.47
C CYS A 612 11.01 -19.52 -45.56
N GLY A 613 9.79 -19.21 -45.15
CA GLY A 613 9.48 -18.19 -44.15
C GLY A 613 8.05 -18.30 -43.65
N THR A 614 7.72 -17.51 -42.63
CA THR A 614 6.36 -17.34 -42.12
C THR A 614 5.61 -16.30 -42.94
N ASP A 615 4.28 -16.27 -42.86
CA ASP A 615 3.48 -15.27 -43.56
C ASP A 615 3.77 -13.85 -43.01
N PRO A 616 4.26 -12.90 -43.82
CA PRO A 616 4.46 -11.51 -43.39
C PRO A 616 3.16 -10.70 -43.30
N THR A 617 2.06 -11.20 -43.86
CA THR A 617 0.76 -10.55 -44.03
C THR A 617 -0.34 -11.45 -43.48
N ASP A 618 -0.34 -11.56 -42.16
CA ASP A 618 -1.24 -12.39 -41.36
C ASP A 618 -2.71 -12.27 -41.79
N ASP A 619 -3.35 -13.41 -42.04
CA ASP A 619 -4.76 -13.53 -42.41
C ASP A 619 -5.43 -14.76 -41.77
N ALA A 620 -6.48 -15.33 -42.36
CA ALA A 620 -7.21 -16.47 -41.77
C ALA A 620 -6.77 -17.83 -42.34
N LEU A 621 -5.80 -17.83 -43.25
CA LEU A 621 -5.16 -19.02 -43.79
C LEU A 621 -3.98 -19.40 -42.90
N ASP A 622 -3.71 -20.70 -42.82
CA ASP A 622 -2.64 -21.25 -41.99
C ASP A 622 -1.74 -22.18 -42.81
N CYS A 623 -0.63 -22.58 -42.21
CA CYS A 623 0.16 -23.72 -42.67
C CYS A 623 0.25 -24.80 -41.61
N ALA A 624 -0.83 -25.59 -41.53
CA ALA A 624 -0.95 -26.73 -40.61
C ALA A 624 0.16 -27.78 -40.78
N SER A 625 0.64 -28.01 -42.01
CA SER A 625 1.89 -28.73 -42.22
C SER A 625 2.53 -28.42 -43.57
N TYR A 626 3.85 -28.25 -43.60
CA TYR A 626 4.58 -28.04 -44.84
C TYR A 626 5.95 -28.73 -44.83
N ILE A 627 6.02 -29.94 -45.42
CA ILE A 627 7.18 -30.85 -45.35
C ILE A 627 8.46 -30.24 -45.95
N ALA A 628 8.34 -29.31 -46.89
CA ALA A 628 9.47 -28.75 -47.61
C ALA A 628 10.23 -27.66 -46.84
N CYS A 629 9.67 -27.14 -45.75
CA CYS A 629 10.33 -26.20 -44.85
C CYS A 629 10.13 -26.68 -43.40
N PRO A 630 11.17 -27.29 -42.78
CA PRO A 630 11.11 -27.79 -41.43
C PRO A 630 11.22 -26.70 -40.37
#